data_AF-A0A9E5YBX7-F1
#
_entry.id   AF-A0A9E5YBX7-F1
#
_cell.length_a   1.000
_cell.length_b   1.000
_cell.length_c   1.000
_cell.angle_alpha   90.00
_cell.angle_beta   90.00
_cell.angle_gamma   90.00
#
_symmetry.space_group_name_H-M   'P 1'
#
loop_
_entity.id
_entity.type
_entity.pdbx_description
1 polymer ?
#
loop_
_entity_poly.entity_id
_entity_poly.type
_entity_poly.pdbx_seq_one_letter_code
_entity_poly.pdbx_strand_id
1 'polypeptide(L)' 'MTLVGIFPLTGVVGDAEIRIGGIGGVATLPEFRGKGYMSNLMECSIQKMTEDKYSISILWGDRQRYTNFGKEDC' A
#
# COMPACT_ATOMS: atom_id res chain seq x y z
N MET A 1 -8.55 -2.91 -16.22
CA MET A 1 -7.17 -2.72 -15.73
C MET A 1 -7.22 -2.19 -14.30
N THR A 2 -6.38 -2.74 -13.44
CA THR A 2 -6.15 -2.27 -12.06
C THR A 2 -4.68 -1.91 -11.91
N LEU A 3 -4.40 -0.78 -11.27
CA LEU A 3 -3.07 -0.26 -11.00
C LEU A 3 -2.91 -0.03 -9.49
N VAL A 4 -1.74 -0.37 -8.97
CA VAL A 4 -1.27 -0.02 -7.62
C VAL A 4 0.18 0.42 -7.75
N GLY A 5 0.53 1.60 -7.22
CA GLY A 5 1.89 2.12 -7.20
C GLY A 5 2.50 2.06 -5.80
N ILE A 6 3.78 1.73 -5.72
CA ILE A 6 4.60 1.79 -4.49
C ILE A 6 5.63 2.90 -4.67
N PHE A 7 5.67 3.82 -3.73
CA PHE A 7 6.53 4.99 -3.70
C PHE A 7 7.47 4.86 -2.51
N PRO A 8 8.78 4.63 -2.72
CA PRO A 8 9.73 4.57 -1.62
C PRO A 8 9.87 5.93 -0.97
N LEU A 9 9.81 5.94 0.35
CA LEU A 9 9.98 7.10 1.22
C LEU A 9 10.98 6.72 2.31
N THR A 10 11.71 7.72 2.79
CA THR A 10 12.59 7.55 3.94
C THR A 10 12.05 8.42 5.06
N GLY A 11 11.77 7.80 6.20
CA GLY A 11 11.34 8.49 7.41
C GLY A 11 12.43 8.49 8.46
N VAL A 12 12.43 9.50 9.33
CA VAL A 12 13.30 9.56 10.50
C VAL A 12 12.43 9.48 11.75
N VAL A 13 12.69 8.49 12.60
CA VAL A 13 12.00 8.29 13.88
C VAL A 13 13.04 8.33 14.99
N GLY A 14 13.12 9.47 15.69
CA GLY A 14 14.20 9.72 16.65
C GLY A 14 15.54 9.81 15.93
N ASP A 15 16.47 8.91 16.28
CA ASP A 15 17.81 8.80 15.68
C ASP A 15 17.86 7.73 14.55
N ALA A 16 16.77 7.00 14.32
CA ALA A 16 16.72 5.91 13.34
C ALA A 16 16.13 6.37 12.00
N GLU A 17 16.79 5.98 10.91
CA GLU A 17 16.26 6.09 9.55
C GLU A 17 15.50 4.81 9.18
N ILE A 18 14.24 4.95 8.74
CA ILE A 18 13.39 3.83 8.34
C ILE A 18 12.94 3.97 6.89
N ARG A 19 12.81 2.82 6.20
CA ARG A 19 12.25 2.76 4.86
C ARG A 19 10.74 2.61 4.93
N ILE A 20 10.03 3.48 4.24
CA ILE A 20 8.58 3.56 4.21
C ILE A 20 8.09 3.32 2.79
N GLY A 21 7.16 2.39 2.61
CA GLY A 21 6.51 2.11 1.34
C GLY A 21 5.19 2.86 1.23
N GLY A 22 5.18 3.99 0.52
CA GLY A 22 3.96 4.72 0.23
C GLY A 22 3.15 4.01 -0.85
N ILE A 23 1.99 3.45 -0.53
CA ILE A 23 1.07 2.90 -1.53
C ILE A 23 0.16 4.03 -2.03
N GLY A 24 0.12 4.23 -3.35
CA GLY A 24 -0.65 5.29 -3.99
C GLY A 24 -1.02 4.98 -5.45
N GLY A 25 -1.71 5.92 -6.10
CA GLY A 25 -2.09 5.76 -7.52
C GLY A 25 -3.02 4.58 -7.79
N VAL A 26 -3.81 4.16 -6.78
CA VAL A 26 -4.67 2.98 -6.91
C VAL A 26 -5.86 3.30 -7.78
N ALA A 27 -5.92 2.69 -8.97
CA ALA A 27 -7.01 2.90 -9.93
C ALA A 27 -7.53 1.55 -10.44
N THR A 28 -8.84 1.35 -10.40
CA THR A 28 -9.51 0.17 -10.99
C THR A 28 -10.58 0.64 -11.96
N LEU A 29 -10.46 0.25 -13.23
CA LEU A 29 -11.51 0.47 -14.23
C LEU A 29 -12.83 -0.16 -13.76
N PRO A 30 -13.98 0.49 -14.00
CA PRO A 30 -15.28 0.03 -13.51
C PRO A 30 -15.62 -1.40 -13.94
N GLU A 31 -15.21 -1.81 -15.14
CA GLU A 31 -15.41 -3.15 -15.72
C GLU A 31 -14.69 -4.29 -14.96
N PHE A 32 -13.74 -3.93 -14.10
CA PHE A 32 -12.90 -4.86 -13.33
C PHE A 32 -13.16 -4.78 -11.82
N ARG A 33 -14.14 -3.98 -11.38
CA ARG A 33 -14.55 -3.91 -9.97
C ARG A 33 -15.29 -5.19 -9.55
N GLY A 34 -15.23 -5.51 -8.25
CA GLY A 34 -15.89 -6.69 -7.68
C GLY A 34 -15.24 -8.04 -8.02
N LYS A 35 -14.11 -8.05 -8.74
CA LYS A 35 -13.39 -9.26 -9.17
C LYS A 35 -12.14 -9.59 -8.33
N GLY A 36 -11.91 -8.88 -7.23
CA GLY A 36 -10.77 -9.13 -6.31
C GLY A 36 -9.39 -8.70 -6.81
N TYR A 37 -9.24 -8.21 -8.06
CA TYR A 37 -7.94 -7.81 -8.62
C TYR A 37 -7.18 -6.78 -7.78
N MET A 38 -7.91 -5.84 -7.19
CA MET A 38 -7.32 -4.83 -6.31
C MET A 38 -6.73 -5.45 -5.04
N SER A 39 -7.42 -6.42 -4.42
CA SER A 39 -6.92 -7.11 -3.24
C SER A 39 -5.65 -7.90 -3.56
N ASN A 40 -5.65 -8.65 -4.66
CA ASN A 40 -4.46 -9.39 -5.09
C ASN A 40 -3.26 -8.48 -5.37
N LEU A 41 -3.48 -7.33 -6.02
CA LEU A 41 -2.40 -6.36 -6.28
C LEU A 41 -1.91 -5.68 -5.01
N MET A 42 -2.79 -5.42 -4.05
CA MET A 42 -2.41 -4.90 -2.73
C MET A 42 -1.58 -5.92 -1.94
N GLU A 43 -2.00 -7.18 -1.89
CA GLU A 43 -1.24 -8.25 -1.24
C GLU A 43 0.14 -8.44 -1.88
N CYS A 44 0.21 -8.49 -3.21
CA CYS A 44 1.46 -8.57 -3.94
C CYS A 44 2.37 -7.35 -3.66
N SER A 45 1.79 -6.16 -3.51
CA SER A 45 2.53 -4.95 -3.13
C SER A 45 3.09 -5.05 -1.71
N ILE A 46 2.31 -5.57 -0.76
CA ILE A 46 2.75 -5.79 0.63
C ILE A 46 3.86 -6.84 0.70
N GLN A 47 3.73 -7.95 -0.04
CA GLN A 47 4.77 -8.98 -0.13
C GLN A 47 6.07 -8.39 -0.67
N LYS A 48 5.97 -7.62 -1.77
CA LYS A 48 7.14 -6.95 -2.35
C LYS A 48 7.80 -5.96 -1.38
N MET A 49 7.01 -5.20 -0.62
CA MET A 49 7.55 -4.31 0.41
C MET A 49 8.22 -5.07 1.57
N THR A 50 7.70 -6.25 1.92
CA THR A 50 8.29 -7.13 2.94
C THR A 50 9.65 -7.68 2.47
N GLU A 51 9.73 -8.13 1.22
CA GLU A 51 10.97 -8.61 0.60
C GLU A 51 12.04 -7.51 0.51
N ASP A 52 11.63 -6.30 0.14
CA ASP A 52 12.51 -5.14 -0.05
C ASP A 52 12.86 -4.40 1.26
N LYS A 53 12.48 -4.99 2.41
CA LYS A 53 12.80 -4.52 3.78
C LYS A 53 12.21 -3.15 4.12
N TYR A 54 11.02 -2.82 3.62
CA TYR A 54 10.28 -1.66 4.12
C TYR A 54 9.76 -1.96 5.53
N SER A 55 9.98 -1.01 6.44
CA SER A 55 9.57 -1.13 7.84
C SER A 55 8.11 -0.78 8.04
N ILE A 56 7.58 0.14 7.23
CA ILE A 56 6.21 0.65 7.34
C ILE A 56 5.65 0.82 5.93
N SER A 57 4.36 0.51 5.73
CA SER A 57 3.64 0.90 4.51
C SER A 57 2.55 1.91 4.82
N ILE A 58 2.58 3.07 4.15
CA ILE A 58 1.57 4.12 4.32
C ILE A 58 0.68 4.10 3.09
N LEU A 59 -0.62 3.92 3.26
CA LEU A 59 -1.57 4.02 2.17
C LEU A 59 -2.28 5.37 2.23
N TRP A 60 -2.10 6.18 1.20
CA TRP A 60 -2.89 7.40 1.00
C TRP A 60 -4.06 7.11 0.06
N GLY A 61 -5.30 7.34 0.51
CA GLY A 61 -6.51 7.11 -0.30
C GLY A 61 -7.81 7.05 0.51
N ASP A 62 -8.91 6.70 -0.16
CA ASP A 62 -10.25 6.59 0.45
C ASP A 62 -10.27 5.51 1.55
N ARG A 63 -10.19 5.96 2.80
CA ARG A 63 -10.05 5.14 4.02
C ARG A 63 -11.10 4.03 4.13
N GLN A 64 -12.29 4.24 3.57
CA GLN A 64 -13.41 3.29 3.62
C GLN A 64 -13.16 2.01 2.80
N ARG A 65 -12.26 2.05 1.80
CA ARG A 65 -11.95 0.90 0.94
C ARG A 65 -10.90 -0.07 1.50
N TYR A 66 -10.16 0.33 2.53
CA TYR A 66 -8.96 -0.37 2.96
C TYR A 66 -8.97 -0.83 4.42
N THR A 67 -10.10 -0.67 5.10
CA THR A 67 -10.31 -1.13 6.49
C THR A 67 -9.99 -2.62 6.68
N ASN A 68 -10.13 -3.43 5.62
CA ASN A 68 -9.87 -4.87 5.67
C ASN A 68 -8.38 -5.27 5.58
N PHE A 69 -7.45 -4.32 5.42
CA PHE A 69 -6.02 -4.58 5.23
C PHE A 69 -5.15 -4.25 6.45
N GLY A 70 -5.73 -4.25 7.66
CA GLY A 70 -4.95 -4.14 8.91
C GLY A 70 -4.20 -2.80 9.05
N LYS A 71 -4.86 -1.68 8.73
CA LYS A 71 -4.32 -0.34 8.99
C LYS A 71 -4.54 -0.01 10.46
N GLU A 72 -3.46 0.10 11.23
CA GLU A 72 -3.50 0.74 12.53
C GLU A 72 -3.55 2.26 12.35
N ASP A 73 -4.55 2.89 12.96
CA ASP A 73 -4.64 4.33 13.10
C ASP A 73 -3.43 4.82 13.89
N CYS A 74 -2.59 5.64 13.25
CA CYS A 74 -1.60 6.44 13.95
C CYS A 74 -2.19 7.81 14.28
#